data_AF-A0A942Q1K8-F1
#
_entry.id   AF-A0A942Q1K8-F1
#
_cell.length_a   1.000
_cell.length_b   1.000
_cell.length_c   1.000
_cell.angle_alpha   90.00
_cell.angle_beta   90.00
_cell.angle_gamma   90.00
#
_symmetry.space_group_name_H-M   'P 1'
#
loop_
_entity.id
_entity.type
_entity.pdbx_description
1 polymer ?
#
loop_
_entity_poly.entity_id
_entity_poly.type
_entity_poly.pdbx_seq_one_letter_code
_entity_poly.pdbx_strand_id
1 'polypeptide(L)'
;MQQIGTYVDGRELTYDHLSGAFAIGGTSVTLEQVLEYDAFDQIAWLSEDMRVWAISLRVDENASAEIPDCRSGRLLGFRSRSPVKMVLALAYYVFWLLFTLFAVLPSASPSADARDIFLQVLKGVMLSLLLITPALALSDFGYRERLPLFKRRNVLANAIGFATCLILFFVSFAVADSLHSPSYKAEAEAQRLAQQQEQERERAARLEREEQQRLADQERLEAESIAEQERLEAERVATVQKESAEREAELAQEKRRAEEERAAQDEAERQAALEAVRGTEEYQRLTSGGMSDVQARAFIDVAHVAGIKYIGEVVGRDATDEGDTFLVESRDSMVGVRYGVMFRGDEVSEVMDENLDKLYSGGKRNIDYVYWDDVGGPTEIKARTEILIKAILKSPSTAKFPGSFLSPLDGWGFEKESGEVRVSGYVDSQNSFGAMLRSQFVVMYRVGVGEKRGSITPVYVNFDGQVVLDDR
;
A
#
# COMPACT_ATOMS: atom_id res chain seq x y z
N MET A 1 -76.54 -80.28 -21.67
CA MET A 1 -75.84 -79.49 -22.69
C MET A 1 -75.62 -78.06 -22.23
N GLN A 2 -74.37 -77.69 -22.00
CA GLN A 2 -73.93 -76.32 -21.70
C GLN A 2 -73.28 -75.74 -22.95
N GLN A 3 -73.65 -74.54 -23.35
CA GLN A 3 -72.99 -73.84 -24.44
C GLN A 3 -71.58 -73.43 -23.99
N ILE A 4 -70.59 -73.74 -24.82
CA ILE A 4 -69.16 -73.46 -24.55
C ILE A 4 -68.53 -72.58 -25.64
N GLY A 5 -69.19 -72.47 -26.80
CA GLY A 5 -68.76 -71.60 -27.90
C GLY A 5 -69.80 -71.51 -29.01
N THR A 6 -69.40 -70.90 -30.11
CA THR A 6 -70.16 -70.85 -31.37
C THR A 6 -69.23 -71.17 -32.52
N TYR A 7 -69.71 -72.01 -33.45
CA TYR A 7 -69.00 -72.27 -34.70
C TYR A 7 -69.15 -71.08 -35.66
N VAL A 8 -68.26 -70.96 -36.64
CA VAL A 8 -68.16 -69.80 -37.56
C VAL A 8 -69.44 -69.52 -38.35
N ASP A 9 -70.29 -70.53 -38.55
CA ASP A 9 -71.60 -70.38 -39.20
C ASP A 9 -72.75 -69.98 -38.26
N GLY A 10 -72.44 -69.71 -36.99
CA GLY A 10 -73.40 -69.29 -35.97
C GLY A 10 -74.07 -70.43 -35.20
N ARG A 11 -73.78 -71.71 -35.51
CA ARG A 11 -74.29 -72.84 -34.73
C ARG A 11 -73.63 -72.91 -33.35
N GLU A 12 -74.41 -73.21 -32.33
CA GLU A 12 -73.91 -73.33 -30.96
C GLU A 12 -73.03 -74.57 -30.79
N LEU A 13 -71.84 -74.39 -30.22
CA LEU A 13 -71.01 -75.48 -29.73
C LEU A 13 -71.40 -75.75 -28.27
N THR A 14 -71.90 -76.95 -28.03
CA THR A 14 -72.37 -77.40 -26.72
C THR A 14 -71.60 -78.62 -26.25
N TYR A 15 -71.43 -78.73 -24.94
CA TYR A 15 -70.85 -79.89 -24.28
C TYR A 15 -71.88 -80.51 -23.34
N ASP A 16 -72.03 -81.82 -23.40
CA ASP A 16 -72.91 -82.56 -22.51
C ASP A 16 -72.13 -83.28 -21.41
N HIS A 17 -72.23 -82.76 -20.18
CA HIS A 17 -71.52 -83.26 -19.01
C HIS A 17 -71.80 -84.73 -18.68
N LEU A 18 -72.99 -85.23 -19.02
CA LEU A 18 -73.38 -86.60 -18.70
C LEU A 18 -72.81 -87.63 -19.68
N SER A 19 -72.69 -87.26 -20.95
CA SER A 19 -72.22 -88.15 -22.01
C SER A 19 -70.76 -87.88 -22.43
N GLY A 20 -70.17 -86.78 -21.97
CA GLY A 20 -68.85 -86.33 -22.42
C GLY A 20 -68.81 -85.90 -23.89
N ALA A 21 -69.98 -85.77 -24.53
CA ALA A 21 -70.08 -85.53 -25.95
C ALA A 21 -70.13 -84.03 -26.29
N PHE A 22 -69.44 -83.66 -27.37
CA PHE A 22 -69.57 -82.35 -27.98
C PHE A 22 -70.64 -82.38 -29.07
N ALA A 23 -71.33 -81.27 -29.27
CA ALA A 23 -72.28 -81.10 -30.37
C ALA A 23 -72.26 -79.69 -30.94
N ILE A 24 -72.25 -79.56 -32.27
CA ILE A 24 -72.36 -78.29 -32.99
C ILE A 24 -73.73 -78.23 -33.66
N GLY A 25 -74.57 -77.28 -33.24
CA GLY A 25 -75.94 -77.14 -33.73
C GLY A 25 -76.77 -78.42 -33.58
N GLY A 26 -76.53 -79.18 -32.50
CA GLY A 26 -77.18 -80.46 -32.21
C GLY A 26 -76.60 -81.69 -32.93
N THR A 27 -75.61 -81.52 -33.81
CA THR A 27 -74.89 -82.65 -34.43
C THR A 27 -73.70 -83.04 -33.56
N SER A 28 -73.61 -84.30 -33.14
CA SER A 28 -72.50 -84.77 -32.30
C SER A 28 -71.17 -84.75 -33.06
N VAL A 29 -70.13 -84.22 -32.41
CA VAL A 29 -68.77 -84.12 -32.92
C VAL A 29 -67.79 -84.64 -31.86
N THR A 30 -66.63 -85.14 -32.29
CA THR A 30 -65.60 -85.60 -31.34
C THR A 30 -64.75 -84.45 -30.82
N LEU A 31 -64.06 -84.65 -29.70
CA LEU A 31 -63.14 -83.65 -29.15
C LEU A 31 -62.04 -83.29 -30.16
N GLU A 32 -61.51 -84.26 -30.90
CA GLU A 32 -60.50 -84.03 -31.94
C GLU A 32 -61.01 -83.12 -33.03
N GLN A 33 -62.26 -83.31 -33.48
CA GLN A 33 -62.89 -82.43 -34.47
C GLN A 33 -63.06 -81.02 -33.92
N VAL A 34 -63.48 -80.87 -32.66
CA VAL A 34 -63.59 -79.56 -32.01
C VAL A 34 -62.23 -78.86 -31.95
N LEU A 35 -61.16 -79.58 -31.59
CA LEU A 35 -59.80 -79.00 -31.53
C LEU A 35 -59.22 -78.71 -32.93
N GLU A 36 -59.57 -79.50 -33.93
CA GLU A 36 -59.21 -79.24 -35.32
C GLU A 36 -59.92 -77.98 -35.84
N TYR A 37 -61.22 -77.84 -35.58
CA TYR A 37 -61.97 -76.63 -35.91
C TYR A 37 -61.41 -75.39 -35.17
N ASP A 38 -61.00 -75.52 -33.92
CA ASP A 38 -60.28 -74.45 -33.19
C ASP A 38 -58.95 -74.09 -33.87
N ALA A 39 -58.17 -75.08 -34.31
CA ALA A 39 -56.89 -74.84 -34.99
C ALA A 39 -57.06 -74.11 -36.34
N PHE A 40 -58.23 -74.20 -36.96
CA PHE A 40 -58.61 -73.45 -38.16
C PHE A 40 -59.40 -72.16 -37.86
N ASP A 41 -59.44 -71.70 -36.60
CA ASP A 41 -60.17 -70.52 -36.14
C ASP A 41 -61.69 -70.56 -36.46
N GLN A 42 -62.27 -71.76 -36.54
CA GLN A 42 -63.68 -71.96 -36.87
C GLN A 42 -64.58 -71.98 -35.63
N ILE A 43 -64.01 -71.90 -34.42
CA ILE A 43 -64.74 -71.85 -33.15
C ILE A 43 -64.44 -70.53 -32.45
N ALA A 44 -65.49 -69.78 -32.15
CA ALA A 44 -65.45 -68.67 -31.22
C ALA A 44 -65.86 -69.15 -29.82
N TRP A 45 -64.88 -69.33 -28.93
CA TRP A 45 -65.12 -69.74 -27.55
C TRP A 45 -65.79 -68.63 -26.73
N LEU A 46 -66.64 -69.00 -25.77
CA LEU A 46 -67.27 -68.03 -24.86
C LEU A 46 -66.25 -67.33 -23.94
N SER A 47 -65.13 -67.99 -23.64
CA SER A 47 -64.00 -67.42 -22.93
C SER A 47 -62.71 -68.18 -23.27
N GLU A 48 -61.56 -67.54 -23.09
CA GLU A 48 -60.26 -68.21 -23.27
C GLU A 48 -60.09 -69.38 -22.29
N ASP A 49 -60.65 -69.27 -21.08
CA ASP A 49 -60.62 -70.33 -20.08
C ASP A 49 -61.34 -71.60 -20.58
N MET A 50 -62.41 -71.47 -21.38
CA MET A 50 -63.13 -72.61 -22.00
C MET A 50 -62.31 -73.29 -23.09
N ARG A 51 -61.59 -72.50 -23.89
CA ARG A 51 -60.66 -73.01 -24.91
C ARG A 51 -59.54 -73.82 -24.28
N VAL A 52 -58.91 -73.25 -23.25
CA VAL A 52 -57.84 -73.93 -22.49
C VAL A 52 -58.37 -75.19 -21.80
N TRP A 53 -59.57 -75.14 -21.22
CA TRP A 53 -60.24 -76.31 -20.65
C TRP A 53 -60.48 -77.40 -21.72
N ALA A 54 -61.02 -77.06 -22.89
CA ALA A 54 -61.25 -78.03 -23.95
C ALA A 54 -59.94 -78.67 -24.46
N ILE A 55 -58.86 -77.88 -24.57
CA ILE A 55 -57.52 -78.41 -24.90
C ILE A 55 -57.00 -79.34 -23.80
N SER A 56 -57.26 -79.02 -22.52
CA SER A 56 -56.81 -79.84 -21.39
C SER A 56 -57.44 -81.24 -21.36
N LEU A 57 -58.67 -81.39 -21.86
CA LEU A 57 -59.35 -82.69 -21.99
C LEU A 57 -58.62 -83.66 -22.93
N ARG A 58 -57.77 -83.16 -23.84
CA ARG A 58 -56.95 -84.02 -24.72
C ARG A 58 -55.75 -84.65 -24.01
N VAL A 59 -55.24 -83.99 -22.98
CA VAL A 59 -53.97 -84.36 -22.33
C VAL A 59 -54.17 -85.34 -21.18
N ASP A 60 -55.35 -85.32 -20.56
CA ASP A 60 -55.67 -86.15 -19.41
C ASP A 60 -57.14 -86.57 -19.51
N GLU A 61 -57.40 -87.83 -19.87
CA GLU A 61 -58.78 -88.38 -19.98
C GLU A 61 -59.54 -88.33 -18.65
N ASN A 62 -58.83 -88.12 -17.52
CA ASN A 62 -59.41 -87.93 -16.19
C ASN A 62 -59.32 -86.48 -15.69
N ALA A 63 -59.00 -85.49 -16.54
CA ALA A 63 -59.08 -84.08 -16.17
C ALA A 63 -60.54 -83.72 -15.81
N SER A 64 -60.75 -83.56 -14.50
CA SER A 64 -62.01 -83.23 -13.84
C SER A 64 -62.94 -82.31 -14.65
N ALA A 65 -64.15 -82.81 -14.91
CA ALA A 65 -65.21 -82.23 -15.74
C ALA A 65 -65.90 -80.98 -15.15
N GLU A 66 -65.17 -80.03 -14.56
CA GLU A 66 -65.73 -78.76 -14.08
C GLU A 66 -65.43 -77.62 -15.06
N ILE A 67 -66.48 -77.07 -15.67
CA ILE A 67 -66.38 -75.93 -16.59
C ILE A 67 -66.13 -74.63 -15.79
N PRO A 68 -65.18 -73.75 -16.21
CA PRO A 68 -64.94 -72.46 -15.54
C PRO A 68 -66.18 -71.54 -15.51
N ASP A 69 -66.58 -71.05 -14.33
CA ASP A 69 -67.70 -70.11 -14.19
C ASP A 69 -67.31 -68.68 -14.61
N CYS A 70 -67.93 -68.18 -15.69
CA CYS A 70 -67.65 -66.89 -16.30
C CYS A 70 -68.25 -65.66 -15.56
N ARG A 71 -68.86 -65.80 -14.38
CA ARG A 71 -69.60 -64.72 -13.71
C ARG A 71 -69.02 -64.16 -12.40
N SER A 72 -67.71 -64.30 -12.12
CA SER A 72 -67.13 -63.61 -10.94
C SER A 72 -66.83 -62.13 -11.25
N GLY A 73 -67.62 -61.19 -10.72
CA GLY A 73 -67.32 -59.76 -10.82
C GLY A 73 -66.02 -59.40 -10.09
N ARG A 74 -65.02 -58.86 -10.81
CA ARG A 74 -63.69 -58.52 -10.25
C ARG A 74 -63.45 -57.01 -10.30
N LEU A 75 -62.88 -56.47 -9.21
CA LEU A 75 -62.41 -55.09 -9.11
C LEU A 75 -61.33 -54.80 -10.16
N LEU A 76 -61.29 -53.55 -10.64
CA LEU A 76 -60.24 -53.05 -11.53
C LEU A 76 -58.86 -53.32 -10.89
N GLY A 77 -57.95 -53.93 -11.65
CA GLY A 77 -56.62 -54.33 -11.17
C GLY A 77 -56.53 -55.77 -10.63
N PHE A 78 -57.62 -56.34 -10.10
CA PHE A 78 -57.69 -57.76 -9.68
C PHE A 78 -58.10 -58.70 -10.83
N ARG A 79 -58.50 -58.15 -11.98
CA ARG A 79 -58.87 -58.90 -13.19
C ARG A 79 -57.68 -59.65 -13.82
N SER A 80 -56.48 -59.09 -13.75
CA SER A 80 -55.31 -59.58 -14.49
C SER A 80 -54.61 -60.80 -13.87
N ARG A 81 -54.98 -61.22 -12.65
CA ARG A 81 -54.28 -62.24 -11.83
C ARG A 81 -52.76 -62.08 -11.69
N SER A 82 -52.17 -60.97 -12.17
CA SER A 82 -50.74 -60.72 -12.05
C SER A 82 -50.44 -60.10 -10.68
N PRO A 83 -49.42 -60.61 -9.96
CA PRO A 83 -49.16 -60.20 -8.59
C PRO A 83 -48.87 -58.70 -8.48
N VAL A 84 -48.14 -58.14 -9.45
CA VAL A 84 -47.81 -56.70 -9.49
C VAL A 84 -49.06 -55.82 -9.61
N LYS A 85 -50.01 -56.17 -10.49
CA LYS A 85 -51.22 -55.37 -10.67
C LYS A 85 -52.17 -55.50 -9.47
N MET A 86 -52.18 -56.64 -8.79
CA MET A 86 -52.95 -56.84 -7.56
C MET A 86 -52.38 -56.01 -6.40
N VAL A 87 -51.06 -55.96 -6.23
CA VAL A 87 -50.41 -55.11 -5.20
C VAL A 87 -50.67 -53.63 -5.46
N LEU A 88 -50.53 -53.18 -6.72
CA LEU A 88 -50.82 -51.79 -7.08
C LEU A 88 -52.30 -51.42 -6.88
N ALA A 89 -53.22 -52.32 -7.22
CA ALA A 89 -54.65 -52.12 -6.97
C ALA A 89 -54.94 -52.03 -5.47
N LEU A 90 -54.36 -52.92 -4.65
CA LEU A 90 -54.50 -52.89 -3.21
C LEU A 90 -54.01 -51.56 -2.62
N ALA A 91 -52.81 -51.11 -3.02
CA ALA A 91 -52.25 -49.83 -2.59
C ALA A 91 -53.16 -48.65 -2.96
N TYR A 92 -53.70 -48.64 -4.19
CA TYR A 92 -54.64 -47.63 -4.64
C TYR A 92 -55.90 -47.56 -3.76
N TYR A 93 -56.54 -48.70 -3.51
CA TYR A 93 -57.77 -48.72 -2.69
C TYR A 93 -57.51 -48.39 -1.21
N VAL A 94 -56.38 -48.82 -0.65
CA VAL A 94 -55.96 -48.45 0.72
C VAL A 94 -55.67 -46.95 0.82
N PHE A 95 -54.98 -46.37 -0.16
CA PHE A 95 -54.73 -44.93 -0.22
C PHE A 95 -56.05 -44.15 -0.22
N TRP A 96 -57.02 -44.57 -1.06
CA TRP A 96 -58.32 -43.92 -1.09
C TRP A 96 -59.13 -44.10 0.19
N LEU A 97 -59.06 -45.26 0.84
CA LEU A 97 -59.65 -45.48 2.15
C LEU A 97 -59.09 -44.50 3.20
N LEU A 98 -57.76 -44.32 3.23
CA LEU A 98 -57.11 -43.38 4.13
C LEU A 98 -57.47 -41.93 3.78
N PHE A 99 -57.48 -41.57 2.50
CA PHE A 99 -57.91 -40.24 2.05
C PHE A 99 -59.34 -39.95 2.50
N THR A 100 -60.27 -40.91 2.37
CA THR A 100 -61.65 -40.77 2.85
C THR A 100 -61.70 -40.60 4.35
N LEU A 101 -60.91 -41.37 5.10
CA LEU A 101 -60.83 -41.22 6.55
C LEU A 101 -60.39 -39.79 6.91
N PHE A 102 -59.35 -39.27 6.28
CA PHE A 102 -58.85 -37.91 6.53
C PHE A 102 -59.80 -36.80 6.04
N ALA A 103 -60.45 -36.99 4.90
CA ALA A 103 -61.41 -36.02 4.35
C ALA A 103 -62.70 -35.93 5.19
N VAL A 104 -63.01 -36.97 5.96
CA VAL A 104 -64.17 -37.04 6.84
C VAL A 104 -63.85 -36.59 8.27
N LEU A 105 -62.58 -36.53 8.66
CA LEU A 105 -62.19 -35.97 9.95
C LEU A 105 -62.61 -34.49 10.01
N PRO A 106 -63.50 -34.10 10.95
CA PRO A 106 -63.90 -32.70 11.06
C PRO A 106 -62.69 -31.85 11.41
N SER A 107 -62.36 -30.86 10.58
CA SER A 107 -61.50 -29.76 10.99
C SER A 107 -62.31 -28.94 11.99
N ALA A 108 -62.02 -29.10 13.27
CA ALA A 108 -62.79 -28.53 14.37
C ALA A 108 -62.93 -27.00 14.22
N SER A 109 -64.10 -26.53 13.77
CA SER A 109 -64.50 -25.14 13.99
C SER A 109 -65.22 -25.08 15.34
N PRO A 110 -64.76 -24.26 16.30
CA PRO A 110 -65.31 -24.22 17.67
C PRO A 110 -66.81 -23.88 17.77
N SER A 111 -67.42 -23.31 16.72
CA SER A 111 -68.84 -22.92 16.71
C SER A 111 -69.74 -23.79 15.82
N ALA A 112 -69.22 -24.89 15.24
CA ALA A 112 -69.98 -25.66 14.27
C ALA A 112 -71.16 -26.40 14.93
N ASP A 113 -72.38 -26.09 14.49
CA ASP A 113 -73.57 -26.86 14.84
C ASP A 113 -73.45 -28.30 14.32
N ALA A 114 -74.16 -29.24 14.95
CA ALA A 114 -74.17 -30.66 14.54
C ALA A 114 -74.54 -30.85 13.05
N ARG A 115 -75.35 -29.94 12.49
CA ARG A 115 -75.69 -29.89 11.06
C ARG A 115 -74.47 -29.55 10.20
N ASP A 116 -73.64 -28.60 10.60
CA ASP A 116 -72.47 -28.17 9.82
C ASP A 116 -71.38 -29.23 9.82
N ILE A 117 -71.19 -29.92 10.95
CA ILE A 117 -70.31 -31.09 11.05
C ILE A 117 -70.81 -32.20 10.10
N PHE A 118 -72.10 -32.48 10.09
CA PHE A 118 -72.69 -33.46 9.16
C PHE A 118 -72.47 -33.07 7.69
N LEU A 119 -72.68 -31.80 7.33
CA LEU A 119 -72.46 -31.31 5.97
C LEU A 119 -70.98 -31.38 5.55
N GLN A 120 -70.04 -31.14 6.46
CA GLN A 120 -68.60 -31.31 6.22
C GLN A 120 -68.24 -32.78 5.96
N VAL A 121 -68.71 -33.68 6.83
CA VAL A 121 -68.54 -35.13 6.65
C VAL A 121 -69.14 -35.59 5.32
N LEU A 122 -70.35 -35.13 5.00
CA LEU A 122 -71.03 -35.44 3.75
C LEU A 122 -70.21 -34.97 2.54
N LYS A 123 -69.66 -33.76 2.56
CA LYS A 123 -68.78 -33.24 1.51
C LYS A 123 -67.50 -34.07 1.37
N GLY A 124 -66.87 -34.46 2.47
CA GLY A 124 -65.68 -35.34 2.46
C GLY A 124 -65.96 -36.72 1.87
N VAL A 125 -67.11 -37.31 2.23
CA VAL A 125 -67.58 -38.58 1.65
C VAL A 125 -67.89 -38.42 0.16
N MET A 126 -68.58 -37.35 -0.24
CA MET A 126 -68.88 -37.08 -1.64
C MET A 126 -67.61 -36.92 -2.48
N LEU A 127 -66.62 -36.16 -1.98
CA LEU A 127 -65.34 -35.95 -2.68
C LEU A 127 -64.60 -37.27 -2.85
N SER A 128 -64.58 -38.09 -1.80
CA SER A 128 -64.00 -39.44 -1.85
C SER A 128 -64.70 -40.33 -2.88
N LEU A 129 -66.03 -40.30 -2.90
CA LEU A 129 -66.82 -41.08 -3.84
C LEU A 129 -66.59 -40.63 -5.29
N LEU A 130 -66.45 -39.31 -5.54
CA LEU A 130 -66.07 -38.79 -6.86
C LEU A 130 -64.72 -39.36 -7.33
N LEU A 131 -63.72 -39.37 -6.45
CA LEU A 131 -62.37 -39.81 -6.81
C LEU A 131 -62.26 -41.32 -7.02
N ILE A 132 -63.10 -42.11 -6.35
CA ILE A 132 -63.19 -43.57 -6.52
C ILE A 132 -64.12 -43.97 -7.70
N THR A 133 -65.01 -43.06 -8.14
CA THR A 133 -66.00 -43.31 -9.21
C THR A 133 -65.37 -43.82 -10.52
N PRO A 134 -64.24 -43.29 -11.03
CA PRO A 134 -63.58 -43.83 -12.22
C PRO A 134 -63.17 -45.29 -12.09
N ALA A 135 -62.56 -45.67 -10.95
CA ALA A 135 -62.13 -47.04 -10.70
C ALA A 135 -63.31 -48.01 -10.56
N LEU A 136 -64.39 -47.55 -9.92
CA LEU A 136 -65.64 -48.30 -9.80
C LEU A 136 -66.32 -48.45 -11.16
N ALA A 137 -66.54 -47.37 -11.91
CA ALA A 137 -67.24 -47.42 -13.20
C ALA A 137 -66.50 -48.27 -14.26
N LEU A 138 -65.17 -48.40 -14.14
CA LEU A 138 -64.37 -49.26 -15.00
C LEU A 138 -64.29 -50.72 -14.51
N SER A 139 -64.69 -51.02 -13.27
CA SER A 139 -64.73 -52.39 -12.71
C SER A 139 -65.87 -53.22 -13.30
N ASP A 140 -65.72 -54.55 -13.30
CA ASP A 140 -66.70 -55.51 -13.86
C ASP A 140 -67.81 -55.83 -12.83
N PHE A 141 -68.56 -54.81 -12.43
CA PHE A 141 -69.73 -54.95 -11.57
C PHE A 141 -71.04 -54.91 -12.35
N GLY A 142 -72.04 -55.68 -11.92
CA GLY A 142 -73.37 -55.74 -12.54
C GLY A 142 -74.15 -54.41 -12.52
N TYR A 143 -73.77 -53.42 -11.70
CA TYR A 143 -74.40 -52.09 -11.74
C TYR A 143 -74.03 -51.31 -13.01
N ARG A 144 -72.88 -51.60 -13.64
CA ARG A 144 -72.44 -50.94 -14.87
C ARG A 144 -73.42 -51.17 -16.01
N GLU A 145 -74.07 -52.33 -16.03
CA GLU A 145 -75.05 -52.71 -17.04
C GLU A 145 -76.40 -52.00 -16.87
N ARG A 146 -76.67 -51.45 -15.67
CA ARG A 146 -77.88 -50.67 -15.36
C ARG A 146 -77.77 -49.19 -15.75
N LEU A 147 -76.55 -48.67 -15.93
CA LEU A 147 -76.32 -47.28 -16.28
C LEU A 147 -76.28 -47.10 -17.81
N PRO A 148 -77.18 -46.31 -18.42
CA PRO A 148 -77.34 -46.25 -19.87
C PRO A 148 -76.09 -45.76 -20.61
N LEU A 149 -75.30 -44.87 -19.99
CA LEU A 149 -74.06 -44.31 -20.56
C LEU A 149 -72.86 -45.26 -20.44
N PHE A 150 -72.78 -46.08 -19.39
CA PHE A 150 -71.67 -47.03 -19.18
C PHE A 150 -71.93 -48.43 -19.75
N LYS A 151 -73.16 -48.68 -20.22
CA LYS A 151 -73.57 -49.93 -20.89
C LYS A 151 -72.88 -50.14 -22.23
N ARG A 152 -72.71 -49.09 -23.02
CA ARG A 152 -71.98 -49.13 -24.29
C ARG A 152 -70.50 -49.01 -23.94
N ARG A 153 -69.71 -50.08 -24.07
CA ARG A 153 -68.27 -50.15 -23.75
C ARG A 153 -67.39 -49.27 -24.67
N ASN A 154 -67.91 -48.12 -25.10
CA ASN A 154 -67.30 -47.16 -25.99
C ASN A 154 -66.64 -46.06 -25.15
N VAL A 155 -65.43 -45.66 -25.54
CA VAL A 155 -64.64 -44.64 -24.82
C VAL A 155 -65.42 -43.33 -24.68
N LEU A 156 -66.08 -42.88 -25.76
CA LEU A 156 -66.86 -41.63 -25.77
C LEU A 156 -68.06 -41.67 -24.81
N ALA A 157 -68.78 -42.80 -24.73
CA ALA A 157 -69.93 -42.94 -23.85
C ALA A 157 -69.52 -42.94 -22.37
N ASN A 158 -68.39 -43.60 -22.05
CA ASN A 158 -67.80 -43.54 -20.71
C ASN A 158 -67.37 -42.10 -20.36
N ALA A 159 -66.74 -41.37 -21.28
CA ALA A 159 -66.31 -39.99 -21.06
C ALA A 159 -67.49 -39.04 -20.77
N ILE A 160 -68.58 -39.17 -21.54
CA ILE A 160 -69.82 -38.40 -21.31
C ILE A 160 -70.46 -38.78 -19.95
N GLY A 161 -70.45 -40.07 -19.61
CA GLY A 161 -70.91 -40.55 -18.30
C GLY A 161 -70.13 -39.92 -17.15
N PHE A 162 -68.80 -39.91 -17.22
CA PHE A 162 -67.96 -39.28 -16.22
C PHE A 162 -68.16 -37.76 -16.12
N ALA A 163 -68.25 -37.06 -17.26
CA ALA A 163 -68.52 -35.62 -17.28
C ALA A 163 -69.86 -35.30 -16.60
N THR A 164 -70.88 -36.12 -16.84
CA THR A 164 -72.20 -35.96 -16.21
C THR A 164 -72.15 -36.18 -14.71
N CYS A 165 -71.46 -37.24 -14.25
CA CYS A 165 -71.24 -37.48 -12.81
C CYS A 165 -70.48 -36.32 -12.15
N LEU A 166 -69.48 -35.77 -12.84
CA LEU A 166 -68.66 -34.66 -12.34
C LEU A 166 -69.48 -33.36 -12.23
N ILE A 167 -70.31 -33.03 -13.22
CA ILE A 167 -71.21 -31.88 -13.15
C ILE A 167 -72.21 -32.04 -12.00
N LEU A 168 -72.86 -33.20 -11.89
CA LEU A 168 -73.80 -33.50 -10.79
C LEU A 168 -73.14 -33.41 -9.42
N PHE A 169 -71.87 -33.84 -9.31
CA PHE A 169 -71.09 -33.67 -8.10
C PHE A 169 -70.88 -32.20 -7.75
N PHE A 170 -70.42 -31.36 -8.69
CA PHE A 170 -70.21 -29.93 -8.42
C PHE A 170 -71.50 -29.22 -8.02
N VAL A 171 -72.63 -29.54 -8.66
CA VAL A 171 -73.94 -29.01 -8.29
C VAL A 171 -74.31 -29.44 -6.86
N SER A 172 -74.15 -30.73 -6.55
CA SER A 172 -74.46 -31.27 -5.22
C SER A 172 -73.55 -30.69 -4.13
N PHE A 173 -72.27 -30.46 -4.44
CA PHE A 173 -71.31 -29.83 -3.54
C PHE A 173 -71.65 -28.35 -3.27
N ALA A 174 -72.05 -27.60 -4.31
CA ALA A 174 -72.51 -26.22 -4.16
C ALA A 174 -73.82 -26.12 -3.34
N VAL A 175 -74.73 -27.07 -3.51
CA VAL A 175 -75.95 -27.17 -2.67
C VAL A 175 -75.58 -27.49 -1.22
N ALA A 176 -74.67 -28.44 -0.99
CA ALA A 176 -74.19 -28.74 0.37
C ALA A 176 -73.52 -27.52 1.02
N ASP A 177 -72.83 -26.69 0.24
CA ASP A 177 -72.19 -25.46 0.72
C ASP A 177 -73.20 -24.34 1.06
N SER A 178 -74.25 -24.21 0.25
CA SER A 178 -75.28 -23.20 0.51
C SER A 178 -76.08 -23.50 1.79
N LEU A 179 -76.20 -24.79 2.16
CA LEU A 179 -76.93 -25.27 3.34
C LEU A 179 -76.18 -25.09 4.68
N HIS A 180 -74.94 -24.59 4.69
CA HIS A 180 -74.27 -24.26 5.95
C HIS A 180 -74.93 -23.10 6.70
N SER A 181 -74.80 -23.12 8.03
CA SER A 181 -75.32 -22.05 8.89
C SER A 181 -74.65 -20.69 8.60
N PRO A 182 -75.34 -19.56 8.88
CA PRO A 182 -74.74 -18.24 8.75
C PRO A 182 -73.51 -18.02 9.65
N SER A 183 -73.50 -18.60 10.86
CA SER A 183 -72.36 -18.53 11.80
C SER A 183 -71.12 -19.22 11.22
N TYR A 184 -71.30 -20.41 10.64
CA TYR A 184 -70.22 -21.13 9.96
C TYR A 184 -69.63 -20.33 8.79
N LYS A 185 -70.48 -19.67 7.99
CA LYS A 185 -70.02 -18.82 6.88
C LYS A 185 -69.25 -17.59 7.37
N ALA A 186 -69.72 -16.95 8.44
CA ALA A 186 -69.05 -15.81 9.04
C ALA A 186 -67.65 -16.16 9.59
N GLU A 187 -67.50 -17.32 10.24
CA GLU A 187 -66.19 -17.78 10.72
C GLU A 187 -65.25 -18.15 9.57
N ALA A 188 -65.75 -18.81 8.53
CA ALA A 188 -64.96 -19.14 7.36
C ALA A 188 -64.44 -17.88 6.65
N GLU A 189 -65.26 -16.82 6.58
CA GLU A 189 -64.85 -15.51 6.06
C GLU A 189 -63.85 -14.82 6.99
N ALA A 190 -64.06 -14.88 8.30
CA ALA A 190 -63.12 -14.33 9.29
C ALA A 190 -61.73 -15.00 9.21
N GLN A 191 -61.69 -16.32 9.03
CA GLN A 191 -60.43 -17.05 8.83
C GLN A 191 -59.73 -16.65 7.52
N ARG A 192 -60.48 -16.48 6.42
CA ARG A 192 -59.90 -16.00 5.15
C ARG A 192 -59.32 -14.60 5.29
N LEU A 193 -60.01 -13.70 5.99
CA LEU A 193 -59.52 -12.35 6.28
C LEU A 193 -58.28 -12.39 7.18
N ALA A 194 -58.27 -13.23 8.22
CA ALA A 194 -57.11 -13.39 9.10
C ALA A 194 -55.89 -13.92 8.33
N GLN A 195 -56.07 -14.90 7.45
CA GLN A 195 -55.01 -15.41 6.57
C GLN A 195 -54.51 -14.35 5.60
N GLN A 196 -55.41 -13.54 5.01
CA GLN A 196 -55.00 -12.43 4.15
C GLN A 196 -54.17 -11.40 4.93
N GLN A 197 -54.62 -11.03 6.13
CA GLN A 197 -53.88 -10.11 6.99
C GLN A 197 -52.52 -10.68 7.41
N GLU A 198 -52.43 -11.98 7.70
CA GLU A 198 -51.17 -12.63 8.01
C GLU A 198 -50.22 -12.65 6.80
N GLN A 199 -50.74 -12.95 5.61
CA GLN A 199 -49.96 -12.86 4.37
C GLN A 199 -49.50 -11.43 4.06
N GLU A 200 -50.34 -10.43 4.29
CA GLU A 200 -49.97 -9.03 4.14
C GLU A 200 -48.91 -8.60 5.15
N ARG A 201 -49.02 -9.03 6.41
CA ARG A 201 -47.98 -8.80 7.43
C ARG A 201 -46.67 -9.48 7.07
N GLU A 202 -46.72 -10.71 6.56
CA GLU A 202 -45.52 -11.42 6.13
C GLU A 202 -44.88 -10.74 4.92
N ARG A 203 -45.69 -10.26 3.95
CA ARG A 203 -45.21 -9.48 2.81
C ARG A 203 -44.59 -8.15 3.25
N ALA A 204 -45.25 -7.42 4.15
CA ALA A 204 -44.73 -6.18 4.71
C ALA A 204 -43.41 -6.42 5.45
N ALA A 205 -43.33 -7.44 6.30
CA ALA A 205 -42.10 -7.80 7.00
C ALA A 205 -40.97 -8.25 6.05
N ARG A 206 -41.30 -8.94 4.94
CA ARG A 206 -40.32 -9.27 3.91
C ARG A 206 -39.80 -8.03 3.20
N LEU A 207 -40.69 -7.11 2.82
CA LEU A 207 -40.30 -5.84 2.19
C LEU A 207 -39.44 -4.99 3.11
N GLU A 208 -39.81 -4.87 4.40
CA GLU A 208 -39.00 -4.16 5.39
C GLU A 208 -37.62 -4.79 5.57
N ARG A 209 -37.52 -6.12 5.58
CA ARG A 209 -36.22 -6.83 5.63
C ARG A 209 -35.40 -6.62 4.37
N GLU A 210 -36.03 -6.66 3.20
CA GLU A 210 -35.35 -6.38 1.92
C GLU A 210 -34.86 -4.94 1.85
N GLU A 211 -35.64 -3.98 2.35
CA GLU A 211 -35.26 -2.57 2.40
C GLU A 211 -34.12 -2.33 3.40
N GLN A 212 -34.19 -2.94 4.59
CA GLN A 212 -33.09 -2.93 5.56
C GLN A 212 -31.81 -3.57 5.01
N GLN A 213 -31.94 -4.69 4.29
CA GLN A 213 -30.80 -5.32 3.63
C GLN A 213 -30.21 -4.42 2.55
N ARG A 214 -31.03 -3.77 1.72
CA ARG A 214 -30.55 -2.82 0.72
C ARG A 214 -29.83 -1.63 1.33
N LEU A 215 -30.36 -1.08 2.42
CA LEU A 215 -29.71 0.01 3.16
C LEU A 215 -28.38 -0.46 3.76
N ALA A 216 -28.34 -1.63 4.38
CA ALA A 216 -27.10 -2.20 4.93
C ALA A 216 -26.06 -2.52 3.85
N ASP A 217 -26.49 -3.04 2.70
CA ASP A 217 -25.62 -3.29 1.55
C ASP A 217 -25.10 -1.98 0.95
N GLN A 218 -25.94 -0.94 0.88
CA GLN A 218 -25.53 0.39 0.43
C GLN A 218 -24.51 1.01 1.39
N GLU A 219 -24.77 0.99 2.70
CA GLU A 219 -23.82 1.47 3.73
C GLU A 219 -22.50 0.70 3.66
N ARG A 220 -22.55 -0.60 3.42
CA ARG A 220 -21.35 -1.44 3.25
C ARG A 220 -20.57 -1.06 2.00
N LEU A 221 -21.24 -0.86 0.86
CA LEU A 221 -20.60 -0.42 -0.38
C LEU A 221 -19.98 0.97 -0.24
N GLU A 222 -20.67 1.90 0.42
CA GLU A 222 -20.16 3.23 0.72
C GLU A 222 -18.92 3.14 1.62
N ALA A 223 -18.96 2.35 2.70
CA ALA A 223 -17.82 2.11 3.58
C ALA A 223 -16.63 1.45 2.86
N GLU A 224 -16.88 0.46 1.99
CA GLU A 224 -15.84 -0.17 1.16
C GLU A 224 -15.21 0.85 0.19
N SER A 225 -16.02 1.73 -0.43
CA SER A 225 -15.54 2.78 -1.33
C SER A 225 -14.68 3.84 -0.61
N ILE A 226 -15.08 4.23 0.61
CA ILE A 226 -14.32 5.16 1.45
C ILE A 226 -12.99 4.52 1.86
N ALA A 227 -13.02 3.25 2.31
CA ALA A 227 -11.81 2.53 2.68
C ALA A 227 -10.85 2.33 1.49
N GLU A 228 -11.38 2.12 0.28
CA GLU A 228 -10.56 2.05 -0.94
C GLU A 228 -9.93 3.41 -1.28
N GLN A 229 -10.70 4.51 -1.18
CA GLN A 229 -10.17 5.86 -1.36
C GLN A 229 -9.07 6.19 -0.35
N GLU A 230 -9.27 5.90 0.94
CA GLU A 230 -8.26 6.10 1.98
C GLU A 230 -7.00 5.28 1.73
N ARG A 231 -7.12 4.04 1.23
CA ARG A 231 -5.97 3.22 0.83
C ARG A 231 -5.20 3.82 -0.33
N LEU A 232 -5.90 4.27 -1.36
CA LEU A 232 -5.28 4.91 -2.53
C LEU A 232 -4.60 6.23 -2.15
N GLU A 233 -5.21 7.02 -1.27
CA GLU A 233 -4.59 8.24 -0.73
C GLU A 233 -3.37 7.91 0.12
N ALA A 234 -3.44 6.91 1.01
CA ALA A 234 -2.29 6.47 1.78
C ALA A 234 -1.14 5.96 0.90
N GLU A 235 -1.45 5.21 -0.16
CA GLU A 235 -0.46 4.75 -1.14
C GLU A 235 0.16 5.91 -1.93
N ARG A 236 -0.64 6.92 -2.31
CA ARG A 236 -0.16 8.17 -2.93
C ARG A 236 0.75 8.98 -1.99
N VAL A 237 0.39 9.09 -0.72
CA VAL A 237 1.21 9.77 0.28
C VAL A 237 2.52 9.01 0.49
N ALA A 238 2.47 7.68 0.58
CA ALA A 238 3.66 6.84 0.73
C ALA A 238 4.59 6.92 -0.49
N THR A 239 4.05 6.95 -1.71
CA THR A 239 4.84 7.12 -2.94
C THR A 239 5.49 8.50 -3.00
N VAL A 240 4.76 9.57 -2.70
CA VAL A 240 5.34 10.94 -2.63
C VAL A 240 6.42 11.03 -1.56
N GLN A 241 6.20 10.45 -0.38
CA GLN A 241 7.21 10.42 0.69
C GLN A 241 8.46 9.64 0.29
N LYS A 242 8.28 8.51 -0.41
CA LYS A 242 9.40 7.72 -0.93
C LYS A 242 10.18 8.50 -1.99
N GLU A 243 9.49 9.13 -2.95
CA GLU A 243 10.13 9.98 -3.96
C GLU A 243 10.85 11.19 -3.34
N SER A 244 10.28 11.82 -2.31
CA SER A 244 10.94 12.92 -1.61
C SER A 244 12.19 12.45 -0.85
N ALA A 245 12.11 11.29 -0.19
CA ALA A 245 13.26 10.72 0.52
C ALA A 245 14.37 10.30 -0.45
N GLU A 246 14.03 9.75 -1.62
CA GLU A 246 14.98 9.43 -2.68
C GLU A 246 15.66 10.69 -3.23
N ARG A 247 14.90 11.76 -3.50
CA ARG A 247 15.47 13.06 -3.92
C ARG A 247 16.37 13.69 -2.86
N GLU A 248 15.99 13.62 -1.59
CA GLU A 248 16.83 14.10 -0.49
C GLU A 248 18.13 13.29 -0.36
N ALA A 249 18.05 11.97 -0.52
CA ALA A 249 19.23 11.09 -0.51
C ALA A 249 20.15 11.36 -1.71
N GLU A 250 19.60 11.55 -2.90
CA GLU A 250 20.36 11.90 -4.12
C GLU A 250 21.06 13.25 -3.95
N LEU A 251 20.35 14.28 -3.47
CA LEU A 251 20.92 15.60 -3.18
C LEU A 251 22.02 15.53 -2.11
N ALA A 252 21.84 14.70 -1.08
CA ALA A 252 22.86 14.49 -0.04
C ALA A 252 24.10 13.79 -0.61
N GLN A 253 23.92 12.83 -1.51
CA GLN A 253 25.02 12.14 -2.18
C GLN A 253 25.78 13.07 -3.14
N GLU A 254 25.06 13.92 -3.87
CA GLU A 254 25.65 14.93 -4.75
C GLU A 254 26.46 15.97 -3.97
N LYS A 255 25.93 16.45 -2.83
CA LYS A 255 26.67 17.34 -1.93
C LYS A 255 27.95 16.70 -1.38
N ARG A 256 27.91 15.43 -0.97
CA ARG A 256 29.10 14.72 -0.51
C ARG A 256 30.16 14.59 -1.60
N ARG A 257 29.75 14.25 -2.83
CA ARG A 257 30.67 14.21 -3.98
C ARG A 257 31.28 15.59 -4.26
N ALA A 258 30.48 16.66 -4.22
CA ALA A 258 30.98 18.01 -4.42
C ALA A 258 31.93 18.48 -3.31
N GLU A 259 31.70 18.07 -2.06
CA GLU A 259 32.61 18.33 -0.94
C GLU A 259 33.94 17.54 -1.08
N GLU A 260 33.87 16.27 -1.47
CA GLU A 260 35.05 15.44 -1.74
C GLU A 260 35.88 15.99 -2.91
N GLU A 261 35.23 16.44 -3.99
CA GLU A 261 35.90 17.08 -5.12
C GLU A 261 36.58 18.40 -4.74
N ARG A 262 35.92 19.24 -3.92
CA ARG A 262 36.53 20.48 -3.40
C ARG A 262 37.72 20.18 -2.49
N ALA A 263 37.62 19.20 -1.60
CA ALA A 263 38.72 18.81 -0.73
C ALA A 263 39.93 18.28 -1.54
N ALA A 264 39.69 17.48 -2.58
CA ALA A 264 40.74 17.00 -3.47
C ALA A 264 41.39 18.14 -4.28
N GLN A 265 40.60 19.14 -4.70
CA GLN A 265 41.11 20.31 -5.40
C GLN A 265 41.98 21.20 -4.50
N ASP A 266 41.55 21.44 -3.26
CA ASP A 266 42.31 22.19 -2.26
C ASP A 266 43.65 21.49 -1.91
N GLU A 267 43.66 20.16 -1.84
CA GLU A 267 44.88 19.38 -1.59
C GLU A 267 45.86 19.42 -2.79
N ALA A 268 45.34 19.36 -4.02
CA ALA A 268 46.14 19.51 -5.23
C ALA A 268 46.76 20.92 -5.35
N GLU A 269 46.01 21.97 -5.00
CA GLU A 269 46.54 23.34 -4.96
C GLU A 269 47.63 23.52 -3.91
N ARG A 270 47.48 22.89 -2.73
CA ARG A 270 48.53 22.88 -1.69
C ARG A 270 49.82 22.22 -2.16
N GLN A 271 49.72 21.09 -2.86
CA GLN A 271 50.89 20.39 -3.41
C GLN A 271 51.58 21.21 -4.51
N ALA A 272 50.81 21.80 -5.43
CA ALA A 272 51.36 22.67 -6.48
C ALA A 272 52.05 23.92 -5.91
N ALA A 273 51.49 24.52 -4.85
CA ALA A 273 52.09 25.67 -4.17
C ALA A 273 53.41 25.31 -3.45
N LEU A 274 53.50 24.12 -2.86
CA LEU A 274 54.74 23.62 -2.25
C LEU A 274 55.84 23.44 -3.30
N GLU A 275 55.52 22.86 -4.46
CA GLU A 275 56.46 22.66 -5.56
C GLU A 275 56.96 23.98 -6.16
N ALA A 276 56.09 24.99 -6.27
CA ALA A 276 56.46 26.31 -6.77
C ALA A 276 57.49 27.02 -5.87
N VAL A 277 57.42 26.79 -4.56
CA VAL A 277 58.29 27.45 -3.58
C VAL A 277 59.61 26.71 -3.41
N ARG A 278 59.63 25.40 -3.63
CA ARG A 278 60.83 24.56 -3.58
C ARG A 278 61.94 25.02 -4.54
N GLY A 279 61.57 25.73 -5.59
CA GLY A 279 62.49 26.30 -6.60
C GLY A 279 63.12 27.64 -6.22
N THR A 280 62.73 28.28 -5.12
CA THR A 280 63.26 29.60 -4.75
C THR A 280 64.57 29.48 -3.98
N GLU A 281 65.48 30.44 -4.16
CA GLU A 281 66.74 30.48 -3.43
C GLU A 281 66.54 30.63 -1.92
N GLU A 282 65.48 31.33 -1.50
CA GLU A 282 65.12 31.52 -0.08
C GLU A 282 64.74 30.20 0.58
N TYR A 283 63.93 29.38 -0.09
CA TYR A 283 63.54 28.05 0.38
C TYR A 283 64.75 27.13 0.55
N GLN A 284 65.66 27.14 -0.42
CA GLN A 284 66.87 26.31 -0.37
C GLN A 284 67.77 26.70 0.81
N ARG A 285 67.88 28.00 1.13
CA ARG A 285 68.65 28.47 2.29
C ARG A 285 68.03 28.01 3.61
N LEU A 286 66.71 28.17 3.76
CA LEU A 286 66.01 27.76 4.98
C LEU A 286 66.10 26.25 5.23
N THR A 287 65.88 25.44 4.19
CA THR A 287 65.96 23.97 4.29
C THR A 287 67.39 23.48 4.49
N SER A 288 68.39 24.09 3.86
CA SER A 288 69.81 23.81 4.15
C SER A 288 70.21 24.14 5.59
N GLY A 289 69.48 25.07 6.20
CA GLY A 289 69.58 25.49 7.59
C GLY A 289 68.90 24.58 8.61
N GLY A 290 68.27 23.49 8.17
CA GLY A 290 67.63 22.49 9.03
C GLY A 290 66.15 22.73 9.33
N MET A 291 65.48 23.67 8.64
CA MET A 291 64.01 23.75 8.65
C MET A 291 63.41 22.63 7.79
N SER A 292 62.27 22.06 8.23
CA SER A 292 61.50 21.13 7.39
C SER A 292 60.91 21.84 6.17
N ASP A 293 60.52 21.08 5.14
CA ASP A 293 59.87 21.63 3.95
C ASP A 293 58.60 22.43 4.31
N VAL A 294 57.84 21.96 5.30
CA VAL A 294 56.61 22.60 5.79
C VAL A 294 56.94 23.87 6.59
N GLN A 295 57.93 23.81 7.47
CA GLN A 295 58.38 24.95 8.28
C GLN A 295 58.97 26.08 7.41
N ALA A 296 59.81 25.73 6.42
CA ALA A 296 60.39 26.70 5.51
C ALA A 296 59.30 27.44 4.71
N ARG A 297 58.28 26.71 4.23
CA ARG A 297 57.14 27.32 3.52
C ARG A 297 56.34 28.25 4.43
N ALA A 298 55.98 27.77 5.62
CA ALA A 298 55.22 28.56 6.59
C ALA A 298 55.96 29.84 6.98
N PHE A 299 57.28 29.78 7.17
CA PHE A 299 58.08 30.97 7.43
C PHE A 299 58.16 31.92 6.25
N ILE A 300 58.34 31.46 5.01
CA ILE A 300 58.36 32.36 3.83
C ILE A 300 57.04 33.15 3.72
N ASP A 301 55.90 32.50 3.96
CA ASP A 301 54.60 33.17 3.90
C ASP A 301 54.44 34.22 5.02
N VAL A 302 54.99 33.95 6.20
CA VAL A 302 54.94 34.87 7.35
C VAL A 302 56.00 35.96 7.28
N ALA A 303 57.18 35.69 6.71
CA ALA A 303 58.33 36.60 6.68
C ALA A 303 57.98 37.92 5.99
N HIS A 304 57.32 37.86 4.82
CA HIS A 304 56.85 39.05 4.13
C HIS A 304 55.79 39.83 4.92
N VAL A 305 54.89 39.12 5.62
CA VAL A 305 53.88 39.74 6.49
C VAL A 305 54.54 40.41 7.70
N ALA A 306 55.58 39.80 8.26
CA ALA A 306 56.42 40.35 9.32
C ALA A 306 57.30 41.52 8.86
N GLY A 307 57.35 41.80 7.55
CA GLY A 307 58.14 42.90 6.98
C GLY A 307 59.60 42.55 6.72
N ILE A 308 59.96 41.27 6.70
CA ILE A 308 61.26 40.77 6.28
C ILE A 308 61.22 40.65 4.76
N LYS A 309 62.09 41.35 4.06
CA LYS A 309 62.03 41.46 2.59
C LYS A 309 63.01 40.52 1.89
N TYR A 310 64.14 40.21 2.50
CA TYR A 310 65.11 39.27 1.96
C TYR A 310 65.55 38.27 3.02
N ILE A 311 65.12 37.02 2.85
CA ILE A 311 65.46 35.92 3.74
C ILE A 311 66.88 35.43 3.41
N GLY A 312 67.76 35.47 4.41
CA GLY A 312 69.12 34.96 4.33
C GLY A 312 69.25 33.54 4.87
N GLU A 313 70.28 33.28 5.65
CA GLU A 313 70.64 31.93 6.11
C GLU A 313 70.14 31.67 7.53
N VAL A 314 69.83 30.41 7.83
CA VAL A 314 69.60 29.98 9.21
C VAL A 314 70.95 29.83 9.87
N VAL A 315 71.20 30.64 10.89
CA VAL A 315 72.48 30.73 11.61
C VAL A 315 72.43 30.01 12.96
N GLY A 316 71.25 29.62 13.42
CA GLY A 316 71.08 28.87 14.66
C GLY A 316 69.73 28.17 14.74
N ARG A 317 69.69 27.09 15.52
CA ARG A 317 68.48 26.38 15.89
C ARG A 317 68.56 26.03 17.36
N ASP A 318 67.46 26.28 18.08
CA ASP A 318 67.24 25.83 19.43
C ASP A 318 65.91 25.10 19.49
N ALA A 319 65.90 23.89 20.02
CA ALA A 319 64.71 23.05 20.11
C ALA A 319 64.31 22.97 21.59
N THR A 320 63.14 23.50 21.91
CA THR A 320 62.59 23.52 23.27
C THR A 320 61.31 22.69 23.35
N ASP A 321 60.88 22.33 24.56
CA ASP A 321 59.60 21.65 24.78
C ASP A 321 58.39 22.48 24.29
N GLU A 322 58.56 23.79 24.11
CA GLU A 322 57.54 24.72 23.63
C GLU A 322 57.52 24.87 22.10
N GLY A 323 58.55 24.38 21.40
CA GLY A 323 58.69 24.52 19.95
C GLY A 323 60.13 24.62 19.43
N ASP A 324 60.27 24.54 18.11
CA ASP A 324 61.54 24.81 17.41
C ASP A 324 61.70 26.32 17.22
N THR A 325 62.85 26.87 17.63
CA THR A 325 63.25 28.25 17.36
C THR A 325 64.42 28.27 16.40
N PHE A 326 64.30 29.00 15.30
CA PHE A 326 65.35 29.20 14.32
C PHE A 326 65.81 30.65 14.35
N LEU A 327 67.12 30.87 14.27
CA LEU A 327 67.70 32.20 14.08
C LEU A 327 68.02 32.38 12.60
N VAL A 328 67.34 33.31 11.95
CA VAL A 328 67.45 33.58 10.51
C VAL A 328 68.07 34.95 10.31
N GLU A 329 69.16 35.02 9.56
CA GLU A 329 69.78 36.28 9.16
C GLU A 329 69.07 36.84 7.92
N SER A 330 68.82 38.14 7.88
CA SER A 330 68.27 38.84 6.73
C SER A 330 69.35 39.57 5.94
N ARG A 331 69.12 39.66 4.63
CA ARG A 331 69.95 40.45 3.71
C ARG A 331 69.43 41.86 3.47
N ASP A 332 68.42 42.30 4.24
CA ASP A 332 67.81 43.61 4.12
C ASP A 332 68.74 44.77 4.49
N SER A 333 69.80 44.51 5.26
CA SER A 333 70.76 45.53 5.67
C SER A 333 72.20 45.08 5.45
N MET A 334 73.12 46.05 5.26
CA MET A 334 74.56 45.78 5.21
C MET A 334 75.13 45.21 6.52
N VAL A 335 74.35 45.23 7.61
CA VAL A 335 74.78 44.84 8.96
C VAL A 335 74.29 43.43 9.33
N GLY A 336 73.46 42.77 8.51
CA GLY A 336 72.96 41.43 8.79
C GLY A 336 72.06 41.40 10.02
N VAL A 337 70.78 41.77 9.86
CA VAL A 337 69.81 41.71 10.97
C VAL A 337 69.42 40.25 11.20
N ARG A 338 69.36 39.81 12.45
CA ARG A 338 68.91 38.46 12.80
C ARG A 338 67.51 38.48 13.37
N TYR A 339 66.71 37.49 12.97
CA TYR A 339 65.35 37.28 13.41
C TYR A 339 65.21 35.92 14.08
N GLY A 340 64.58 35.89 15.25
CA GLY A 340 64.16 34.65 15.90
C GLY A 340 62.80 34.21 15.36
N VAL A 341 62.69 32.99 14.86
CA VAL A 341 61.47 32.42 14.28
C VAL A 341 61.07 31.21 15.11
N MET A 342 59.94 31.30 15.81
CA MET A 342 59.44 30.22 16.67
C MET A 342 58.31 29.48 15.97
N PHE A 343 58.35 28.15 16.04
CA PHE A 343 57.36 27.24 15.51
C PHE A 343 56.69 26.45 16.62
N ARG A 344 55.36 26.27 16.52
CA ARG A 344 54.61 25.26 17.28
C ARG A 344 54.13 24.18 16.32
N GLY A 345 54.85 23.05 16.29
CA GLY A 345 54.69 22.06 15.23
C GLY A 345 55.19 22.63 13.89
N ASP A 346 54.31 22.69 12.90
CA ASP A 346 54.61 23.19 11.56
C ASP A 346 54.15 24.65 11.32
N GLU A 347 53.51 25.28 12.31
CA GLU A 347 53.03 26.65 12.22
C GLU A 347 54.00 27.64 12.88
N VAL A 348 54.23 28.79 12.22
CA VAL A 348 54.99 29.90 12.80
C VAL A 348 54.15 30.56 13.88
N SER A 349 54.58 30.45 15.14
CA SER A 349 53.89 31.08 16.25
C SER A 349 54.31 32.54 16.41
N GLU A 350 55.62 32.81 16.33
CA GLU A 350 56.20 34.13 16.58
C GLU A 350 57.42 34.40 15.70
N VAL A 351 57.60 35.67 15.30
CA VAL A 351 58.83 36.18 14.69
C VAL A 351 59.31 37.38 15.51
N MET A 352 60.57 37.38 15.91
CA MET A 352 61.19 38.37 16.80
C MET A 352 62.43 38.98 16.14
N ASP A 353 62.78 40.20 16.50
CA ASP A 353 64.06 40.82 16.11
C ASP A 353 65.21 40.47 17.07
N GLU A 354 66.38 41.07 16.84
CA GLU A 354 67.58 40.89 17.67
C GLU A 354 67.43 41.36 19.13
N ASN A 355 66.46 42.23 19.41
CA ASN A 355 66.14 42.73 20.74
C ASN A 355 65.00 41.95 21.41
N LEU A 356 64.55 40.85 20.80
CA LEU A 356 63.42 40.03 21.22
C LEU A 356 62.05 40.72 21.12
N ASP A 357 61.96 41.80 20.33
CA ASP A 357 60.68 42.44 20.04
C ASP A 357 59.91 41.62 19.01
N LYS A 358 58.64 41.32 19.30
CA LYS A 358 57.78 40.51 18.42
C LYS A 358 57.35 41.31 17.20
N LEU A 359 57.75 40.88 16.00
CA LEU A 359 57.33 41.39 14.70
C LEU A 359 56.03 40.73 14.22
N TYR A 360 55.83 39.47 14.61
CA TYR A 360 54.66 38.66 14.27
C TYR A 360 54.30 37.79 15.45
N SER A 361 53.01 37.73 15.80
CA SER A 361 52.50 36.88 16.88
C SER A 361 51.00 36.65 16.69
N GLY A 362 50.52 35.44 17.01
CA GLY A 362 49.09 35.13 16.99
C GLY A 362 48.45 35.29 15.60
N GLY A 363 49.19 34.96 14.54
CA GLY A 363 48.70 35.02 13.16
C GLY A 363 48.76 36.41 12.51
N LYS A 364 49.24 37.44 13.23
CA LYS A 364 49.20 38.84 12.78
C LYS A 364 50.55 39.53 12.93
N ARG A 365 50.85 40.44 12.01
CA ARG A 365 51.96 41.38 12.15
C ARG A 365 51.72 42.26 13.37
N ASN A 366 52.76 42.48 14.17
CA ASN A 366 52.73 43.45 15.25
C ASN A 366 52.70 44.86 14.65
N ILE A 367 51.57 45.55 14.87
CA ILE A 367 51.30 46.92 14.40
C ILE A 367 51.84 47.99 15.35
N ASP A 368 52.27 47.59 16.54
CA ASP A 368 52.84 48.46 17.58
C ASP A 368 54.37 48.48 17.53
N TYR A 369 54.98 47.70 16.64
CA TYR A 369 56.41 47.74 16.36
C TYR A 369 56.73 48.79 15.30
N VAL A 370 57.74 49.64 15.56
CA VAL A 370 58.21 50.66 14.62
C VAL A 370 59.17 50.02 13.61
N TYR A 371 58.83 49.96 12.33
CA TYR A 371 59.74 49.47 11.30
C TYR A 371 60.60 50.62 10.76
N TRP A 372 61.82 50.35 10.26
CA TRP A 372 62.62 51.39 9.61
C TRP A 372 61.89 52.02 8.43
N ASP A 373 61.07 51.24 7.73
CA ASP A 373 60.19 51.72 6.67
C ASP A 373 59.16 52.75 7.16
N ASP A 374 58.71 52.65 8.42
CA ASP A 374 57.74 53.59 9.00
C ASP A 374 58.34 54.98 9.24
N VAL A 375 59.69 55.08 9.28
CA VAL A 375 60.42 56.34 9.37
C VAL A 375 61.11 56.75 8.06
N GLY A 376 60.81 56.06 6.96
CA GLY A 376 61.43 56.29 5.64
C GLY A 376 62.90 55.84 5.55
N GLY A 377 63.34 55.03 6.52
CA GLY A 377 64.70 54.57 6.68
C GLY A 377 65.68 55.63 7.21
N PRO A 378 66.93 55.23 7.48
CA PRO A 378 67.96 56.12 8.04
C PRO A 378 68.21 57.39 7.23
N THR A 379 68.06 57.33 5.90
CA THR A 379 68.29 58.48 5.01
C THR A 379 67.19 59.54 5.12
N GLU A 380 65.92 59.15 5.23
CA GLU A 380 64.83 60.11 5.34
C GLU A 380 64.80 60.75 6.72
N ILE A 381 64.98 59.96 7.79
CA ILE A 381 65.04 60.51 9.15
C ILE A 381 66.27 61.41 9.34
N LYS A 382 67.40 61.10 8.68
CA LYS A 382 68.55 62.01 8.57
C LYS A 382 68.14 63.34 7.94
N ALA A 383 67.50 63.33 6.77
CA ALA A 383 67.12 64.56 6.08
C ALA A 383 66.17 65.42 6.93
N ARG A 384 65.22 64.79 7.63
CA ARG A 384 64.32 65.47 8.58
C ARG A 384 65.09 66.07 9.76
N THR A 385 66.07 65.32 10.29
CA THR A 385 66.95 65.80 11.37
C THR A 385 67.79 67.00 10.91
N GLU A 386 68.35 66.98 9.71
CA GLU A 386 69.09 68.12 9.17
C GLU A 386 68.23 69.38 9.09
N ILE A 387 66.98 69.27 8.64
CA ILE A 387 66.04 70.39 8.56
C ILE A 387 65.75 70.94 9.97
N LEU A 388 65.49 70.06 10.94
CA LEU A 388 65.22 70.44 12.32
C LEU A 388 66.42 71.15 12.96
N ILE A 389 67.62 70.59 12.83
CA ILE A 389 68.84 71.19 13.38
C ILE A 389 69.12 72.53 12.69
N LYS A 390 68.96 72.63 11.36
CA LYS A 390 69.09 73.90 10.63
C LYS A 390 68.17 74.99 11.18
N ALA A 391 66.95 74.66 11.62
CA ALA A 391 66.02 75.64 12.20
C ALA A 391 66.50 76.20 13.55
N ILE A 392 67.37 75.48 14.27
CA ILE A 392 67.92 75.88 15.58
C ILE A 392 69.18 76.76 15.41
N LEU A 393 69.92 76.57 14.32
CA LEU A 393 71.18 77.27 14.07
C LEU A 393 71.00 78.78 13.85
N LYS A 394 71.96 79.59 14.32
CA LYS A 394 71.99 81.04 14.07
C LYS A 394 72.28 81.38 12.60
N SER A 395 73.00 80.54 11.88
CA SER A 395 73.33 80.71 10.47
C SER A 395 73.08 79.42 9.67
N PRO A 396 71.80 79.08 9.41
CA PRO A 396 71.41 77.79 8.83
C PRO A 396 72.04 77.48 7.47
N SER A 397 72.31 78.51 6.66
CA SER A 397 72.91 78.39 5.32
C SER A 397 74.37 77.95 5.33
N THR A 398 75.05 78.06 6.49
CA THR A 398 76.46 77.66 6.65
C THR A 398 76.63 76.25 7.18
N ALA A 399 75.53 75.57 7.51
CA ALA A 399 75.51 74.27 8.14
C ALA A 399 76.07 73.18 7.22
N LYS A 400 77.04 72.42 7.72
CA LYS A 400 77.60 71.22 7.08
C LYS A 400 77.44 70.03 8.02
N PHE A 401 76.75 69.01 7.55
CA PHE A 401 76.50 67.77 8.28
C PHE A 401 77.50 66.67 7.86
N PRO A 402 77.75 65.66 8.70
CA PRO A 402 78.57 64.51 8.36
C PRO A 402 77.95 63.67 7.24
N GLY A 403 78.81 62.89 6.58
CA GLY A 403 78.48 62.05 5.44
C GLY A 403 79.08 62.54 4.12
N SER A 404 79.24 61.63 3.16
CA SER A 404 79.65 61.93 1.79
C SER A 404 78.62 61.42 0.79
N PHE A 405 78.76 61.78 -0.49
CA PHE A 405 77.86 61.26 -1.53
C PHE A 405 77.86 59.72 -1.61
N LEU A 406 79.03 59.09 -1.41
CA LEU A 406 79.17 57.63 -1.47
C LEU A 406 78.81 56.95 -0.14
N SER A 407 78.93 57.65 0.98
CA SER A 407 78.60 57.15 2.32
C SER A 407 77.79 58.20 3.08
N PRO A 408 76.49 58.38 2.75
CA PRO A 408 75.68 59.48 3.26
C PRO A 408 75.34 59.38 4.75
N LEU A 409 75.51 58.21 5.37
CA LEU A 409 75.22 57.95 6.78
C LEU A 409 76.47 57.96 7.67
N ASP A 410 77.67 58.13 7.07
CA ASP A 410 78.91 58.14 7.85
C ASP A 410 78.94 59.33 8.82
N GLY A 411 79.27 59.07 10.08
CA GLY A 411 79.22 60.06 11.17
C GLY A 411 77.83 60.33 11.76
N TRP A 412 76.82 59.53 11.40
CA TRP A 412 75.48 59.54 12.02
C TRP A 412 75.25 58.28 12.86
N GLY A 413 74.65 58.44 14.05
CA GLY A 413 74.20 57.33 14.89
C GLY A 413 72.67 57.23 14.88
N PHE A 414 72.15 56.02 14.65
CA PHE A 414 70.72 55.72 14.68
C PHE A 414 70.49 54.59 15.66
N GLU A 415 69.68 54.85 16.68
CA GLU A 415 69.26 53.86 17.66
C GLU A 415 67.73 53.82 17.67
N LYS A 416 67.18 52.63 17.90
CA LYS A 416 65.74 52.43 17.97
C LYS A 416 65.43 51.78 19.30
N GLU A 417 64.45 52.34 20.00
CA GLU A 417 63.95 51.82 21.27
C GLU A 417 62.43 51.92 21.24
N SER A 418 61.71 50.93 21.76
CA SER A 418 60.27 50.71 21.56
C SER A 418 59.41 51.99 21.42
N GLY A 419 59.01 52.32 20.17
CA GLY A 419 58.17 53.49 19.85
C GLY A 419 58.92 54.79 19.53
N GLU A 420 60.23 54.83 19.73
CA GLU A 420 61.09 55.99 19.54
C GLU A 420 62.33 55.69 18.69
N VAL A 421 62.79 56.70 17.96
CA VAL A 421 64.02 56.65 17.15
C VAL A 421 64.93 57.77 17.60
N ARG A 422 66.13 57.40 18.04
CA ARG A 422 67.18 58.33 18.44
C ARG A 422 68.18 58.51 17.31
N VAL A 423 68.39 59.77 16.93
CA VAL A 423 69.34 60.19 15.90
C VAL A 423 70.39 61.08 16.55
N SER A 424 71.66 60.78 16.32
CA SER A 424 72.79 61.56 16.84
C SER A 424 73.80 61.88 15.75
N GLY A 425 74.47 63.01 15.89
CA GLY A 425 75.50 63.46 14.96
C GLY A 425 76.07 64.82 15.36
N TYR A 426 76.77 65.45 14.42
CA TYR A 426 77.31 66.80 14.60
C TYR A 426 76.99 67.70 13.42
N VAL A 427 77.09 69.02 13.61
CA VAL A 427 76.98 70.00 12.53
C VAL A 427 78.05 71.06 12.69
N ASP A 428 78.72 71.37 11.58
CA ASP A 428 79.68 72.47 11.51
C ASP A 428 78.95 73.73 10.96
N SER A 429 78.85 74.81 11.74
CA SER A 429 78.13 76.04 11.33
C SER A 429 78.74 77.32 11.91
N GLN A 430 78.46 78.48 11.31
CA GLN A 430 78.94 79.77 11.80
C GLN A 430 78.12 80.31 12.98
N ASN A 431 78.80 80.88 13.97
CA ASN A 431 78.17 81.66 15.03
C ASN A 431 77.95 83.14 14.62
N SER A 432 77.38 83.96 15.50
CA SER A 432 77.12 85.39 15.25
C SER A 432 78.37 86.25 14.98
N PHE A 433 79.57 85.70 15.18
CA PHE A 433 80.85 86.34 14.88
C PHE A 433 81.53 85.78 13.60
N GLY A 434 80.85 84.90 12.87
CA GLY A 434 81.35 84.30 11.62
C GLY A 434 82.36 83.15 11.82
N ALA A 435 82.61 82.70 13.05
CA ALA A 435 83.50 81.57 13.33
C ALA A 435 82.76 80.24 13.13
N MET A 436 83.36 79.29 12.40
CA MET A 436 82.83 77.93 12.21
C MET A 436 83.07 77.09 13.46
N LEU A 437 82.00 76.57 14.07
CA LEU A 437 82.04 75.70 15.24
C LEU A 437 81.33 74.38 14.95
N ARG A 438 81.84 73.30 15.55
CA ARG A 438 81.21 71.98 15.55
C ARG A 438 80.34 71.83 16.79
N SER A 439 79.05 71.61 16.60
CA SER A 439 78.11 71.32 17.68
C SER A 439 77.56 69.92 17.54
N GLN A 440 77.48 69.20 18.66
CA GLN A 440 76.87 67.86 18.72
C GLN A 440 75.35 68.00 18.87
N PHE A 441 74.60 67.04 18.34
CA PHE A 441 73.16 66.97 18.55
C PHE A 441 72.67 65.54 18.80
N VAL A 442 71.59 65.45 19.57
CA VAL A 442 70.81 64.24 19.77
C VAL A 442 69.34 64.62 19.62
N VAL A 443 68.64 63.94 18.72
CA VAL A 443 67.20 64.11 18.51
C VAL A 443 66.52 62.78 18.75
N MET A 444 65.45 62.78 19.54
CA MET A 444 64.56 61.62 19.68
C MET A 444 63.23 61.93 19.01
N TYR A 445 62.77 61.00 18.20
CA TYR A 445 61.50 61.05 17.51
C TYR A 445 60.56 60.01 18.08
N ARG A 446 59.35 60.42 18.43
CA ARG A 446 58.24 59.51 18.67
C ARG A 446 57.64 59.13 17.33
N VAL A 447 57.54 57.83 17.09
CA VAL A 447 56.97 57.29 15.85
C VAL A 447 55.59 56.75 16.16
N GLY A 448 54.60 57.23 15.41
CA GLY A 448 53.23 56.77 15.52
C GLY A 448 53.12 55.33 15.04
N VAL A 449 52.40 54.52 15.81
CA VAL A 449 52.05 53.13 15.51
C VAL A 449 50.52 52.98 15.44
N GLY A 450 50.04 51.84 14.92
CA GLY A 450 48.61 51.61 14.70
C GLY A 450 47.95 52.64 13.76
N GLU A 451 46.90 53.32 14.21
CA GLU A 451 46.17 54.33 13.42
C GLU A 451 46.98 55.60 13.08
N LYS A 452 48.11 55.83 13.78
CA LYS A 452 49.02 56.96 13.54
C LYS A 452 50.29 56.57 12.80
N ARG A 453 50.32 55.39 12.17
CA ARG A 453 51.48 54.86 11.46
C ARG A 453 52.01 55.85 10.42
N GLY A 454 53.31 56.12 10.48
CA GLY A 454 54.00 57.09 9.61
C GLY A 454 54.04 58.53 10.14
N SER A 455 53.40 58.83 11.28
CA SER A 455 53.62 60.13 11.96
C SER A 455 54.95 60.11 12.71
N ILE A 456 55.83 61.07 12.44
CA ILE A 456 57.13 61.19 13.11
C ILE A 456 57.20 62.57 13.75
N THR A 457 57.29 62.62 15.08
CA THR A 457 57.33 63.88 15.83
C THR A 457 58.59 63.95 16.69
N PRO A 458 59.41 65.00 16.59
CA PRO A 458 60.53 65.17 17.51
C PRO A 458 59.96 65.41 18.91
N VAL A 459 60.43 64.63 19.89
CA VAL A 459 60.04 64.75 21.30
C VAL A 459 61.19 65.18 22.18
N TYR A 460 62.43 65.02 21.73
CA TYR A 460 63.60 65.51 22.44
C TYR A 460 64.62 66.05 21.48
N VAL A 461 65.18 67.22 21.78
CA VAL A 461 66.30 67.80 21.04
C VAL A 461 67.31 68.34 22.03
N ASN A 462 68.50 67.73 22.05
CA ASN A 462 69.68 68.27 22.70
C ASN A 462 70.64 68.80 21.64
N PHE A 463 71.01 70.06 21.75
CA PHE A 463 71.96 70.72 20.87
C PHE A 463 73.09 71.34 21.71
N ASP A 464 74.30 70.84 21.52
CA ASP A 464 75.53 71.29 22.19
C ASP A 464 75.45 71.28 23.73
N GLY A 465 74.78 70.26 24.29
CA GLY A 465 74.57 70.11 25.73
C GLY A 465 73.36 70.87 26.28
N GLN A 466 72.69 71.68 25.46
CA GLN A 466 71.47 72.38 25.82
C GLN A 466 70.22 71.66 25.29
N VAL A 467 69.24 71.43 26.17
CA VAL A 467 67.94 70.88 25.79
C VAL A 467 67.09 72.00 25.17
N VAL A 468 66.76 71.86 23.90
CA VAL A 468 65.97 72.81 23.11
C VAL A 468 64.49 72.40 23.06
N LEU A 469 64.21 71.10 23.16
CA LEU A 469 62.88 70.51 23.21
C LEU A 469 62.91 69.29 24.14
N ASP A 470 61.93 69.17 25.04
CA ASP A 470 61.70 67.98 25.87
C ASP A 470 60.19 67.77 26.12
N ASP A 471 59.59 66.99 25.24
CA ASP A 471 58.18 66.54 25.24
C ASP A 471 58.09 65.01 25.39
N ARG A 472 59.12 64.40 26.01
CA ARG A 472 59.19 62.95 26.27
C ARG A 472 58.13 62.50 27.27
#